data_AF-A0A9W6SW04-F1
#
_entry.id   AF-A0A9W6SW04-F1
#
_cell.length_a   1.000
_cell.length_b   1.000
_cell.length_c   1.000
_cell.angle_alpha   90.00
_cell.angle_beta   90.00
_cell.angle_gamma   90.00
#
_symmetry.space_group_name_H-M   'P 1'
#
loop_
_entity.id
_entity.type
_entity.pdbx_description
1 polymer ?
#
loop_
_entity_poly.entity_id
_entity_poly.type
_entity_poly.pdbx_seq_one_letter_code
_entity_poly.pdbx_strand_id
1 'polypeptide(L)'
;MHRTGGYFARVETFEPFEGKKVIQLFGTDLSTVVRLADRPAPTFIINIITSIDTLVSDDLKGTRWWNGLVIDYATVYNVRQELNSLLRSDPAFFNPVGGVMKKEDRKRFETKISGSILNAEHLDELIEQNYNTLVFQDPPGIPAVKLASLLTLLSTYFKQLPESLIPGKYIPNINSLYLSKEVAPSLLFDAVISKLGENISTLQCLVLLWDTIIVTTADIQKNDEIYLFIADIFMQSILHPDLDDDTAPTVTQLDPTVAVRLVKDFIAVKDKISQMTAAILKSHKKDDRKKKNRLHRKVSRGNRKSVGSLQTSIPSPTEKNDVIAEQAAGATA
;
A
#
# COMPACT_ATOMS: atom_id res chain seq x y z
N MET A 1 9.15 32.80 2.59
CA MET A 1 8.16 32.20 3.50
C MET A 1 6.84 32.07 2.76
N HIS A 2 6.58 30.93 2.11
CA HIS A 2 5.30 30.68 1.45
C HIS A 2 4.33 30.05 2.46
N ARG A 3 3.18 30.70 2.65
CA ARG A 3 2.06 30.16 3.44
C ARG A 3 1.48 28.96 2.68
N THR A 4 1.73 27.75 3.19
CA THR A 4 1.04 26.52 2.78
C THR A 4 -0.38 26.56 3.33
N GLY A 5 -1.27 27.27 2.64
CA GLY A 5 -2.72 27.20 2.87
C GLY A 5 -3.16 25.74 2.81
N GLY A 6 -3.99 25.34 3.78
CA GLY A 6 -4.39 23.95 4.01
C GLY A 6 -5.15 23.31 2.85
N TYR A 7 -4.42 22.72 1.90
CA TYR A 7 -4.95 21.80 0.89
C TYR A 7 -5.14 20.36 1.41
N PHE A 8 -4.78 20.09 2.66
CA PHE A 8 -4.99 18.79 3.31
C PHE A 8 -6.40 18.77 3.91
N ALA A 9 -7.39 18.49 3.05
CA ALA A 9 -8.74 18.18 3.48
C ALA A 9 -8.72 17.02 4.47
N ARG A 10 -9.65 17.06 5.46
CA ARG A 10 -9.94 15.95 6.38
C ARG A 10 -9.97 14.63 5.62
N VAL A 11 -9.41 13.58 6.23
CA VAL A 11 -9.43 12.24 5.68
C VAL A 11 -10.88 11.78 5.54
N GLU A 12 -11.42 11.90 4.32
CA GLU A 12 -12.72 11.32 4.00
C GLU A 12 -12.52 9.83 3.76
N THR A 13 -12.44 9.08 4.87
CA THR A 13 -12.36 7.62 4.87
C THR A 13 -13.46 6.98 4.02
N PHE A 14 -14.63 7.63 3.93
CA PHE A 14 -15.76 7.22 3.09
C PHE A 14 -16.63 8.42 2.68
N GLU A 15 -16.58 8.86 1.42
CA GLU A 15 -17.68 9.66 0.88
C GLU A 15 -18.83 8.73 0.47
N PRO A 16 -20.06 8.97 0.93
CA PRO A 16 -21.20 8.16 0.54
C PRO A 16 -21.54 8.41 -0.93
N PHE A 17 -21.37 7.40 -1.78
CA PHE A 17 -21.95 7.40 -3.13
C PHE A 17 -23.25 6.61 -3.10
N GLU A 18 -24.37 7.27 -3.44
CA GLU A 18 -25.72 6.66 -3.36
C GLU A 18 -26.04 6.03 -1.99
N GLY A 19 -25.54 6.63 -0.89
CA GLY A 19 -25.71 6.12 0.47
C GLY A 19 -24.85 4.90 0.84
N LYS A 20 -23.90 4.48 -0.01
CA LYS A 20 -22.96 3.38 0.25
C LYS A 20 -21.57 3.92 0.58
N LYS A 21 -20.92 3.30 1.58
CA LYS A 21 -19.49 3.52 1.88
C LYS A 21 -18.64 2.90 0.77
N VAL A 22 -17.80 3.72 0.14
CA VAL A 22 -16.98 3.30 -1.01
C VAL A 22 -15.49 3.32 -0.65
N ILE A 23 -14.75 2.30 -1.07
CA ILE A 23 -13.30 2.23 -0.88
C ILE A 23 -12.62 3.34 -1.70
N GLN A 24 -11.72 4.08 -1.05
CA GLN A 24 -10.81 5.02 -1.71
C GLN A 24 -9.37 4.51 -1.57
N LEU A 25 -8.45 5.04 -2.36
CA LEU A 25 -7.04 4.68 -2.24
C LEU A 25 -6.37 5.53 -1.17
N PHE A 26 -6.54 6.85 -1.28
CA PHE A 26 -6.08 7.80 -0.28
C PHE A 26 -7.09 7.90 0.85
N GLY A 27 -6.62 8.09 2.07
CA GLY A 27 -7.50 8.21 3.23
C GLY A 27 -8.04 6.90 3.80
N THR A 28 -7.62 5.76 3.26
CA THR A 28 -7.98 4.44 3.77
C THR A 28 -6.83 3.85 4.57
N ASP A 29 -7.13 3.16 5.67
CA ASP A 29 -6.13 2.46 6.49
C ASP A 29 -5.22 1.57 5.64
N LEU A 30 -3.91 1.67 5.89
CA LEU A 30 -2.91 0.87 5.21
C LEU A 30 -3.21 -0.64 5.32
N SER A 31 -3.58 -1.09 6.51
CA SER A 31 -3.96 -2.48 6.77
C SER A 31 -5.17 -2.92 5.95
N THR A 32 -6.12 -2.02 5.67
CA THR A 32 -7.26 -2.31 4.82
C THR A 32 -6.83 -2.48 3.37
N VAL A 33 -6.02 -1.57 2.82
CA VAL A 33 -5.51 -1.67 1.43
C VAL A 33 -4.68 -2.93 1.21
N VAL A 34 -3.80 -3.27 2.16
CA VAL A 34 -2.96 -4.49 2.17
C VAL A 34 -3.84 -5.75 2.17
N ARG A 35 -4.85 -5.82 3.06
CA ARG A 35 -5.78 -6.96 3.15
C ARG A 35 -6.64 -7.11 1.90
N LEU A 36 -7.09 -5.99 1.34
CA LEU A 36 -7.90 -5.96 0.13
C LEU A 36 -7.13 -6.56 -1.05
N ALA A 37 -5.87 -6.19 -1.24
CA ALA A 37 -5.02 -6.71 -2.32
C ALA A 37 -4.39 -8.08 -2.01
N ASP A 38 -4.39 -8.52 -0.74
CA ASP A 38 -3.65 -9.72 -0.28
C ASP A 38 -2.15 -9.64 -0.64
N ARG A 39 -1.61 -8.43 -0.41
CA ARG A 39 -0.21 -8.07 -0.64
C ARG A 39 0.38 -7.51 0.64
N PRO A 40 1.68 -7.71 0.91
CA PRO A 40 2.31 -7.17 2.12
C PRO A 40 2.46 -5.65 2.11
N ALA A 41 2.40 -5.02 0.94
CA ALA A 41 2.39 -3.58 0.77
C ALA A 41 1.40 -3.21 -0.36
N PRO A 42 0.80 -2.00 -0.33
CA PRO A 42 -0.08 -1.53 -1.39
C PRO A 42 0.59 -1.51 -2.75
N THR A 43 -0.09 -2.04 -3.77
CA THR A 43 0.36 -2.04 -5.17
C THR A 43 0.68 -0.63 -5.67
N PHE A 44 -0.13 0.36 -5.26
CA PHE A 44 0.10 1.77 -5.58
C PHE A 44 1.49 2.27 -5.13
N ILE A 45 1.87 1.96 -3.88
CA ILE A 45 3.17 2.36 -3.32
C ILE A 45 4.30 1.68 -4.09
N ILE A 46 4.15 0.38 -4.38
CA ILE A 46 5.15 -0.37 -5.15
C ILE A 46 5.35 0.26 -6.53
N ASN A 47 4.26 0.55 -7.25
CA ASN A 47 4.32 1.14 -8.59
C ASN A 47 5.01 2.50 -8.58
N ILE A 48 4.64 3.40 -7.65
CA ILE A 48 5.30 4.71 -7.53
C ILE A 48 6.78 4.56 -7.21
N ILE A 49 7.13 3.70 -6.26
CA ILE A 49 8.53 3.47 -5.88
C ILE A 49 9.33 2.96 -7.09
N THR A 50 8.79 2.02 -7.87
CA THR A 50 9.43 1.54 -9.09
C THR A 50 9.63 2.67 -10.10
N SER A 51 8.63 3.52 -10.32
CA SER A 51 8.77 4.67 -11.23
C SER A 51 9.82 5.67 -10.76
N ILE A 52 9.88 5.95 -9.46
CA ILE A 52 10.90 6.82 -8.87
C ILE A 52 12.30 6.20 -9.01
N ASP A 53 12.43 4.92 -8.71
CA ASP A 53 13.69 4.17 -8.80
C ASP A 53 14.26 4.23 -10.22
N THR A 54 13.43 4.01 -11.25
CA THR A 54 13.82 4.17 -12.66
C THR A 54 14.28 5.60 -12.96
N LEU A 55 13.51 6.63 -12.59
CA LEU A 55 13.88 8.03 -12.86
C LEU A 55 15.21 8.41 -12.22
N VAL A 56 15.45 7.96 -11.00
CA VAL A 56 16.63 8.32 -10.21
C VAL A 56 17.86 7.51 -10.62
N SER A 57 17.68 6.26 -11.04
CA SER A 57 18.76 5.36 -11.44
C SER A 57 19.18 5.52 -12.90
N ASP A 58 18.28 5.96 -13.77
CA ASP A 58 18.50 6.07 -15.21
C ASP A 58 18.53 7.55 -15.66
N ASP A 59 17.39 8.23 -15.66
CA ASP A 59 17.23 9.55 -16.28
C ASP A 59 17.97 10.68 -15.54
N LEU A 60 18.04 10.59 -14.22
CA LEU A 60 18.58 11.63 -13.34
C LEU A 60 19.85 11.18 -12.60
N LYS A 61 20.42 10.05 -13.00
CA LYS A 61 21.63 9.49 -12.40
C LYS A 61 22.76 10.51 -12.41
N GLY A 62 23.37 10.74 -11.25
CA GLY A 62 24.50 11.67 -11.15
C GLY A 62 24.14 13.15 -11.40
N THR A 63 22.86 13.51 -11.40
CA THR A 63 22.41 14.91 -11.43
C THR A 63 22.03 15.40 -10.03
N ARG A 64 21.95 16.72 -9.81
CA ARG A 64 21.50 17.32 -8.54
C ARG A 64 20.04 17.77 -8.60
N TRP A 65 19.16 16.87 -9.03
CA TRP A 65 17.73 17.14 -9.23
C TRP A 65 16.99 17.56 -7.96
N TRP A 66 17.54 17.27 -6.76
CA TRP A 66 16.93 17.67 -5.49
C TRP A 66 17.16 19.16 -5.14
N ASN A 67 18.07 19.84 -5.83
CA ASN A 67 18.29 21.27 -5.64
C ASN A 67 17.31 22.07 -6.51
N GLY A 68 16.32 22.69 -5.87
CA GLY A 68 15.31 23.48 -6.56
C GLY A 68 14.19 22.64 -7.18
N LEU A 69 13.64 21.67 -6.41
CA LEU A 69 12.46 20.93 -6.85
C LEU A 69 11.34 21.87 -7.27
N VAL A 70 10.81 21.62 -8.46
CA VAL A 70 9.54 22.19 -8.88
C VAL A 70 8.50 21.08 -8.87
N ILE A 71 7.50 21.27 -8.02
CA ILE A 71 6.40 20.32 -7.83
C ILE A 71 5.20 20.84 -8.63
N ASP A 72 4.67 20.00 -9.51
CA ASP A 72 3.41 20.26 -10.19
C ASP A 72 2.24 19.82 -9.30
N TYR A 73 1.81 20.72 -8.40
CA TYR A 73 0.71 20.44 -7.48
C TYR A 73 -0.63 20.20 -8.20
N ALA A 74 -0.83 20.77 -9.39
CA ALA A 74 -2.05 20.55 -10.17
C ALA A 74 -2.13 19.10 -10.64
N THR A 75 -1.03 18.58 -11.21
CA THR A 75 -0.92 17.16 -11.57
C THR A 75 -1.06 16.27 -10.34
N VAL A 76 -0.35 16.56 -9.24
CA VAL A 76 -0.47 15.75 -8.00
C VAL A 76 -1.92 15.68 -7.51
N TYR A 77 -2.64 16.81 -7.51
CA TYR A 77 -4.04 16.86 -7.11
C TYR A 77 -4.94 16.06 -8.07
N ASN A 78 -4.81 16.24 -9.38
CA ASN A 78 -5.61 15.55 -10.38
C ASN A 78 -5.40 14.03 -10.33
N VAL A 79 -4.14 13.58 -10.30
CA VAL A 79 -3.77 12.16 -10.17
C VAL A 79 -4.40 11.55 -8.93
N ARG A 80 -4.34 12.25 -7.78
CA ARG A 80 -4.96 11.79 -6.53
C ARG A 80 -6.48 11.63 -6.67
N GLN A 81 -7.16 12.62 -7.24
CA GLN A 81 -8.62 12.59 -7.41
C GLN A 81 -9.06 11.48 -8.37
N GLU A 82 -8.35 11.32 -9.48
CA GLU A 82 -8.63 10.27 -10.46
C GLU A 82 -8.43 8.88 -9.88
N LEU A 83 -7.36 8.64 -9.12
CA LEU A 83 -7.12 7.37 -8.45
C LEU A 83 -8.24 7.01 -7.47
N ASN A 84 -8.73 7.99 -6.70
CA ASN A 84 -9.88 7.77 -5.82
C ASN A 84 -11.18 7.53 -6.63
N SER A 85 -11.42 8.29 -7.69
CA SER A 85 -12.60 8.13 -8.56
C SER A 85 -12.64 6.77 -9.27
N LEU A 86 -11.49 6.28 -9.71
CA LEU A 86 -11.34 5.01 -10.42
C LEU A 86 -11.72 3.79 -9.57
N LEU A 87 -11.50 3.88 -8.26
CA LEU A 87 -11.99 2.89 -7.29
C LEU A 87 -13.45 3.12 -6.95
N ARG A 88 -13.87 4.38 -6.79
CA ARG A 88 -15.26 4.71 -6.42
C ARG A 88 -16.29 4.27 -7.44
N SER A 89 -15.92 4.33 -8.72
CA SER A 89 -16.78 3.97 -9.85
C SER A 89 -16.98 2.46 -10.05
N ASP A 90 -16.32 1.60 -9.25
CA ASP A 90 -16.48 0.15 -9.38
C ASP A 90 -17.39 -0.45 -8.30
N PRO A 91 -18.54 -1.01 -8.68
CA PRO A 91 -19.42 -1.65 -7.71
C PRO A 91 -18.82 -2.85 -6.99
N ALA A 92 -17.80 -3.48 -7.58
CA ALA A 92 -17.07 -4.58 -6.96
C ALA A 92 -16.30 -4.15 -5.69
N PHE A 93 -16.04 -2.85 -5.53
CA PHE A 93 -15.31 -2.30 -4.39
C PHE A 93 -16.24 -1.68 -3.33
N PHE A 94 -17.56 -1.90 -3.44
CA PHE A 94 -18.49 -1.62 -2.35
C PHE A 94 -18.45 -2.73 -1.30
N ASN A 95 -17.94 -2.41 -0.11
CA ASN A 95 -18.08 -3.19 1.12
C ASN A 95 -17.84 -4.72 0.96
N PRO A 96 -16.61 -5.16 0.61
CA PRO A 96 -16.31 -6.58 0.44
C PRO A 96 -16.59 -7.34 1.75
N VAL A 97 -17.43 -8.38 1.68
CA VAL A 97 -17.83 -9.20 2.83
C VAL A 97 -16.59 -9.75 3.53
N GLY A 98 -16.32 -9.31 4.76
CA GLY A 98 -15.17 -9.74 5.55
C GLY A 98 -13.85 -9.00 5.28
N GLY A 99 -13.86 -7.89 4.53
CA GLY A 99 -12.68 -7.05 4.31
C GLY A 99 -11.64 -7.63 3.35
N VAL A 100 -11.97 -8.72 2.65
CA VAL A 100 -11.11 -9.37 1.65
C VAL A 100 -11.90 -9.54 0.35
N MET A 101 -11.38 -9.01 -0.75
CA MET A 101 -12.00 -9.14 -2.07
C MET A 101 -11.86 -10.57 -2.63
N LYS A 102 -12.80 -10.98 -3.49
CA LYS A 102 -12.65 -12.23 -4.26
C LYS A 102 -11.41 -12.14 -5.15
N LYS A 103 -10.86 -13.28 -5.56
CA LYS A 103 -9.61 -13.32 -6.35
C LYS A 103 -9.74 -12.51 -7.65
N GLU A 104 -10.89 -12.58 -8.30
CA GLU A 104 -11.22 -11.88 -9.53
C GLU A 104 -11.28 -10.37 -9.30
N ASP A 105 -11.95 -9.94 -8.23
CA ASP A 105 -12.06 -8.53 -7.84
C ASP A 105 -10.71 -7.95 -7.41
N ARG A 106 -9.86 -8.74 -6.74
CA ARG A 106 -8.47 -8.36 -6.42
C ARG A 106 -7.65 -8.12 -7.67
N LYS A 107 -7.71 -9.05 -8.63
CA LYS A 107 -7.00 -8.89 -9.91
C LYS A 107 -7.51 -7.65 -10.63
N ARG A 108 -8.82 -7.40 -10.62
CA ARG A 108 -9.42 -6.19 -11.21
C ARG A 108 -8.94 -4.93 -10.51
N PHE A 109 -8.91 -4.91 -9.18
CA PHE A 109 -8.40 -3.81 -8.35
C PHE A 109 -6.93 -3.50 -8.68
N GLU A 110 -6.06 -4.52 -8.67
CA GLU A 110 -4.65 -4.37 -9.01
C GLU A 110 -4.47 -3.87 -10.46
N THR A 111 -5.19 -4.46 -11.42
CA THR A 111 -5.13 -4.05 -12.83
C THR A 111 -5.57 -2.60 -13.00
N LYS A 112 -6.61 -2.19 -12.25
CA LYS A 112 -7.12 -0.81 -12.26
C LYS A 112 -6.09 0.19 -11.75
N ILE A 113 -5.39 -0.13 -10.67
CA ILE A 113 -4.32 0.72 -10.13
C ILE A 113 -3.09 0.72 -11.06
N SER A 114 -2.66 -0.44 -11.55
CA SER A 114 -1.47 -0.54 -12.40
C SER A 114 -1.68 -0.02 -13.82
N GLY A 115 -2.91 -0.10 -14.35
CA GLY A 115 -3.29 0.48 -15.64
C GLY A 115 -3.89 1.89 -15.52
N SER A 116 -3.77 2.53 -14.35
CA SER A 116 -4.31 3.88 -14.11
C SER A 116 -3.41 4.97 -14.70
N ILE A 117 -3.71 6.21 -14.31
CA ILE A 117 -2.94 7.44 -14.50
C ILE A 117 -1.46 7.39 -14.08
N LEU A 118 -1.03 6.34 -13.39
CA LEU A 118 0.38 6.07 -13.15
C LEU A 118 1.10 5.40 -14.34
N ASN A 119 0.41 5.13 -15.46
CA ASN A 119 1.08 4.81 -16.71
C ASN A 119 2.02 5.97 -17.10
N ALA A 120 3.26 5.64 -17.47
CA ALA A 120 4.29 6.61 -17.78
C ALA A 120 3.81 7.65 -18.80
N GLU A 121 3.17 7.22 -19.88
CA GLU A 121 2.68 8.09 -20.97
C GLU A 121 1.64 9.11 -20.47
N HIS A 122 0.61 8.65 -19.74
CA HIS A 122 -0.45 9.56 -19.30
C HIS A 122 0.03 10.55 -18.23
N LEU A 123 0.91 10.12 -17.33
CA LEU A 123 1.52 11.03 -16.36
C LEU A 123 2.41 12.07 -17.04
N ASP A 124 3.16 11.66 -18.08
CA ASP A 124 3.99 12.58 -18.86
C ASP A 124 3.13 13.62 -19.60
N GLU A 125 2.03 13.21 -20.22
CA GLU A 125 1.07 14.13 -20.87
C GLU A 125 0.52 15.18 -19.90
N LEU A 126 0.13 14.77 -18.68
CA LEU A 126 -0.40 15.70 -17.67
C LEU A 126 0.66 16.70 -17.21
N ILE A 127 1.89 16.22 -16.98
CA ILE A 127 3.00 17.09 -16.61
C ILE A 127 3.30 18.05 -17.76
N GLU A 128 3.38 17.60 -18.99
CA GLU A 128 3.64 18.43 -20.17
C GLU A 128 2.59 19.53 -20.37
N GLN A 129 1.30 19.19 -20.18
CA GLN A 129 0.21 20.15 -20.26
C GLN A 129 0.34 21.26 -19.22
N ASN A 130 0.70 20.89 -17.99
CA ASN A 130 0.84 21.84 -16.88
C ASN A 130 2.20 22.54 -16.88
N TYR A 131 3.23 21.96 -17.50
CA TYR A 131 4.61 22.47 -17.47
C TYR A 131 4.70 23.92 -17.97
N ASN A 132 3.97 24.25 -19.04
CA ASN A 132 3.93 25.60 -19.60
C ASN A 132 3.21 26.62 -18.71
N THR A 133 2.45 26.17 -17.71
CA THR A 133 1.75 27.02 -16.75
C THR A 133 2.57 27.27 -15.48
N LEU A 134 3.66 26.53 -15.29
CA LEU A 134 4.56 26.68 -14.15
C LEU A 134 5.52 27.85 -14.39
N VAL A 135 5.77 28.63 -13.34
CA VAL A 135 6.68 29.78 -13.39
C VAL A 135 8.05 29.34 -12.86
N PHE A 136 9.07 29.46 -13.72
CA PHE A 136 10.44 29.05 -13.40
C PHE A 136 11.39 30.26 -13.41
N GLN A 137 12.39 30.24 -12.52
CA GLN A 137 13.58 31.09 -12.69
C GLN A 137 14.53 30.42 -13.70
N ASP A 138 14.81 29.13 -13.50
CA ASP A 138 15.48 28.24 -14.45
C ASP A 138 14.59 26.99 -14.64
N PRO A 139 14.17 26.64 -15.88
CA PRO A 139 13.24 25.54 -16.11
C PRO A 139 13.92 24.17 -15.88
N PRO A 140 13.46 23.36 -14.92
CA PRO A 140 13.97 22.01 -14.71
C PRO A 140 13.49 21.08 -15.81
N GLY A 141 14.27 20.05 -16.15
CA GLY A 141 13.81 19.03 -17.11
C GLY A 141 12.54 18.31 -16.64
N ILE A 142 11.69 17.90 -17.59
CA ILE A 142 10.45 17.14 -17.32
C ILE A 142 10.68 15.95 -16.37
N PRO A 143 11.75 15.12 -16.52
CA PRO A 143 12.00 14.03 -15.58
C PRO A 143 12.15 14.47 -14.12
N ALA A 144 12.74 15.64 -13.87
CA ALA A 144 12.88 16.19 -12.52
C ALA A 144 11.54 16.65 -11.94
N VAL A 145 10.68 17.27 -12.76
CA VAL A 145 9.30 17.65 -12.35
C VAL A 145 8.45 16.40 -12.09
N LYS A 146 8.59 15.36 -12.92
CA LYS A 146 7.92 14.07 -12.73
C LYS A 146 8.33 13.41 -11.44
N LEU A 147 9.64 13.35 -11.16
CA LEU A 147 10.17 12.82 -9.91
C LEU A 147 9.63 13.59 -8.69
N ALA A 148 9.69 14.92 -8.73
CA ALA A 148 9.15 15.78 -7.68
C ALA A 148 7.65 15.53 -7.41
N SER A 149 6.88 15.37 -8.48
CA SER A 149 5.44 15.11 -8.42
C SER A 149 5.15 13.71 -7.85
N LEU A 150 5.89 12.69 -8.25
CA LEU A 150 5.76 11.33 -7.71
C LEU A 150 6.15 11.23 -6.24
N LEU A 151 7.25 11.87 -5.82
CA LEU A 151 7.65 11.96 -4.42
C LEU A 151 6.57 12.66 -3.57
N THR A 152 6.01 13.75 -4.10
CA THR A 152 4.93 14.50 -3.43
C THR A 152 3.65 13.67 -3.36
N LEU A 153 3.29 12.95 -4.40
CA LEU A 153 2.12 12.07 -4.43
C LEU A 153 2.27 10.92 -3.41
N LEU A 154 3.46 10.31 -3.33
CA LEU A 154 3.76 9.27 -2.35
C LEU A 154 3.71 9.81 -0.91
N SER A 155 4.33 10.97 -0.67
CA SER A 155 4.28 11.66 0.63
C SER A 155 2.83 12.00 1.01
N THR A 156 2.02 12.48 0.05
CA THR A 156 0.60 12.79 0.25
C THR A 156 -0.20 11.55 0.62
N TYR A 157 0.09 10.39 0.01
CA TYR A 157 -0.56 9.13 0.37
C TYR A 157 -0.35 8.80 1.85
N PHE A 158 0.90 8.82 2.32
CA PHE A 158 1.20 8.51 3.72
C PHE A 158 0.58 9.51 4.69
N LYS A 159 0.67 10.80 4.36
CA LYS A 159 0.11 11.88 5.17
C LYS A 159 -1.42 11.83 5.29
N GLN A 160 -2.10 11.13 4.38
CA GLN A 160 -3.56 10.96 4.43
C GLN A 160 -3.97 9.64 5.08
N LEU A 161 -3.04 8.79 5.54
CA LEU A 161 -3.43 7.58 6.28
C LEU A 161 -4.07 7.95 7.62
N PRO A 162 -5.19 7.32 8.03
CA PRO A 162 -5.80 7.60 9.34
C PRO A 162 -4.84 7.35 10.51
N GLU A 163 -4.17 6.18 10.52
CA GLU A 163 -3.01 5.88 11.37
C GLU A 163 -1.73 6.01 10.53
N SER A 164 -0.73 6.72 11.05
CA SER A 164 0.57 6.89 10.40
C SER A 164 1.29 5.56 10.20
N LEU A 165 2.15 5.46 9.17
CA LEU A 165 2.92 4.25 8.89
C LEU A 165 3.71 3.78 10.12
N ILE A 166 4.36 4.74 10.79
CA ILE A 166 4.92 4.61 12.13
C ILE A 166 3.93 5.29 13.08
N PRO A 167 3.18 4.54 13.91
CA PRO A 167 2.10 5.11 14.71
C PRO A 167 2.52 6.30 15.56
N GLY A 168 1.71 7.36 15.57
CA GLY A 168 2.02 8.65 16.20
C GLY A 168 2.34 8.56 17.70
N LYS A 169 1.78 7.54 18.39
CA LYS A 169 2.11 7.22 19.80
C LYS A 169 3.60 6.97 20.07
N TYR A 170 4.40 6.69 19.04
CA TYR A 170 5.85 6.51 19.17
C TYR A 170 6.64 7.82 19.08
N ILE A 171 6.04 8.94 18.63
CA ILE A 171 6.73 10.23 18.48
C ILE A 171 7.42 10.69 19.77
N PRO A 172 6.77 10.68 20.95
CA PRO A 172 7.43 11.10 22.18
C PRO A 172 8.67 10.25 22.49
N ASN A 173 8.57 8.93 22.31
CA ASN A 173 9.68 8.00 22.55
C ASN A 173 10.83 8.23 21.56
N ILE A 174 10.52 8.50 20.28
CA ILE A 174 11.50 8.81 19.24
C ILE A 174 12.18 10.15 19.54
N ASN A 175 11.45 11.20 19.89
CA ASN A 175 12.04 12.48 20.27
C ASN A 175 12.94 12.32 21.51
N SER A 176 12.46 11.65 22.56
CA SER A 176 13.27 11.37 23.75
C SER A 176 14.53 10.56 23.42
N LEU A 177 14.46 9.59 22.50
CA LEU A 177 15.61 8.79 22.06
C LEU A 177 16.75 9.67 21.58
N TYR A 178 16.47 10.54 20.61
CA TYR A 178 17.50 11.29 19.90
C TYR A 178 17.90 12.59 20.60
N LEU A 179 17.09 13.06 21.56
CA LEU A 179 17.40 14.22 22.39
C LEU A 179 18.11 13.83 23.69
N SER A 180 17.94 12.60 24.19
CA SER A 180 18.68 12.10 25.35
C SER A 180 20.12 11.72 25.01
N LYS A 181 21.06 11.99 25.93
CA LYS A 181 22.47 11.59 25.79
C LYS A 181 22.77 10.18 26.35
N GLU A 182 21.79 9.54 27.00
CA GLU A 182 22.04 8.43 27.93
C GLU A 182 21.65 7.04 27.41
N VAL A 183 20.79 6.92 26.40
CA VAL A 183 20.33 5.62 25.89
C VAL A 183 21.00 5.31 24.56
N ALA A 184 21.53 4.09 24.42
CA ALA A 184 22.02 3.59 23.13
C ALA A 184 20.87 3.60 22.10
N PRO A 185 20.93 4.46 21.06
CA PRO A 185 19.79 4.69 20.16
C PRO A 185 19.25 3.42 19.49
N SER A 186 20.12 2.42 19.30
CA SER A 186 19.81 1.15 18.65
C SER A 186 18.74 0.31 19.36
N LEU A 187 18.74 0.22 20.70
CA LEU A 187 17.84 -0.67 21.43
C LEU A 187 16.37 -0.22 21.43
N LEU A 188 16.13 1.09 21.50
CA LEU A 188 14.78 1.66 21.46
C LEU A 188 14.26 1.77 20.03
N PHE A 189 15.14 2.05 19.06
CA PHE A 189 14.80 2.01 17.64
C PHE A 189 14.34 0.60 17.22
N ASP A 190 15.03 -0.44 17.69
CA ASP A 190 14.63 -1.84 17.53
C ASP A 190 13.25 -2.13 18.13
N ALA A 191 12.95 -1.53 19.29
CA ALA A 191 11.66 -1.68 19.96
C ALA A 191 10.51 -0.99 19.20
N VAL A 192 10.78 0.08 18.45
CA VAL A 192 9.79 0.73 17.58
C VAL A 192 9.57 -0.10 16.33
N ILE A 193 10.64 -0.49 15.63
CA ILE A 193 10.55 -1.28 14.39
C ILE A 193 9.85 -2.63 14.62
N SER A 194 10.16 -3.31 15.73
CA SER A 194 9.52 -4.59 16.08
C SER A 194 8.02 -4.50 16.35
N LYS A 195 7.49 -3.30 16.62
CA LYS A 195 6.06 -3.07 16.86
C LYS A 195 5.27 -2.66 15.61
N LEU A 196 5.93 -2.45 14.47
CA LEU A 196 5.27 -2.04 13.23
C LEU A 196 4.38 -3.14 12.61
N GLY A 197 4.56 -4.41 13.00
CA GLY A 197 3.71 -5.51 12.50
C GLY A 197 3.72 -5.59 10.98
N GLU A 198 2.56 -5.59 10.34
CA GLU A 198 2.42 -5.68 8.87
C GLU A 198 2.95 -4.43 8.14
N ASN A 199 2.97 -3.26 8.80
CA ASN A 199 3.46 -2.00 8.22
C ASN A 199 4.94 -2.06 7.86
N ILE A 200 5.72 -2.97 8.46
CA ILE A 200 7.16 -3.13 8.20
C ILE A 200 7.48 -3.37 6.72
N SER A 201 6.59 -4.04 5.99
CA SER A 201 6.78 -4.34 4.57
C SER A 201 6.71 -3.06 3.74
N THR A 202 5.78 -2.16 4.09
CA THR A 202 5.64 -0.86 3.43
C THR A 202 6.79 0.06 3.80
N LEU A 203 7.24 0.03 5.06
CA LEU A 203 8.46 0.73 5.48
C LEU A 203 9.69 0.23 4.74
N GLN A 204 9.84 -1.09 4.55
CA GLN A 204 10.95 -1.65 3.78
C GLN A 204 11.00 -1.08 2.36
N CYS A 205 9.85 -0.97 1.68
CA CYS A 205 9.81 -0.37 0.35
C CYS A 205 10.35 1.07 0.35
N LEU A 206 9.96 1.88 1.34
CA LEU A 206 10.47 3.25 1.50
C LEU A 206 11.97 3.31 1.80
N VAL A 207 12.45 2.46 2.71
CA VAL A 207 13.88 2.43 3.07
C VAL A 207 14.74 2.03 1.88
N LEU A 208 14.29 1.07 1.07
CA LEU A 208 14.97 0.69 -0.17
C LEU A 208 14.96 1.84 -1.19
N LEU A 209 13.84 2.56 -1.33
CA LEU A 209 13.78 3.74 -2.18
C LEU A 209 14.79 4.82 -1.73
N TRP A 210 14.84 5.12 -0.44
CA TRP A 210 15.77 6.11 0.10
C TRP A 210 17.22 5.69 -0.13
N ASP A 211 17.54 4.40 0.06
CA ASP A 211 18.87 3.85 -0.23
C ASP A 211 19.24 4.06 -1.70
N THR A 212 18.34 3.78 -2.65
CA THR A 212 18.55 4.11 -4.07
C THR A 212 18.85 5.59 -4.25
N ILE A 213 17.99 6.49 -3.74
CA ILE A 213 18.15 7.94 -3.88
C ILE A 213 19.53 8.40 -3.40
N ILE A 214 19.98 7.88 -2.26
CA ILE A 214 21.29 8.22 -1.68
C ILE A 214 22.44 7.70 -2.56
N VAL A 215 22.35 6.46 -3.04
CA VAL A 215 23.44 5.80 -3.78
C VAL A 215 23.62 6.33 -5.21
N THR A 216 22.54 6.75 -5.87
CA THR A 216 22.58 7.23 -7.27
C THR A 216 22.89 8.73 -7.41
N THR A 217 22.82 9.45 -6.29
CA THR A 217 23.11 10.88 -6.19
C THR A 217 24.60 11.16 -6.41
N ALA A 218 24.89 12.15 -7.27
CA ALA A 218 26.22 12.44 -7.83
C ALA A 218 27.36 12.72 -6.84
N ASP A 219 27.04 12.96 -5.57
CA ASP A 219 27.95 13.62 -4.63
C ASP A 219 27.89 12.94 -3.25
N ILE A 220 28.52 11.76 -3.16
CA ILE A 220 28.63 10.96 -1.93
C ILE A 220 29.26 11.77 -0.78
N GLN A 221 30.00 12.84 -1.07
CA GLN A 221 30.63 13.71 -0.06
C GLN A 221 29.63 14.71 0.59
N LYS A 222 28.45 14.93 0.00
CA LYS A 222 27.39 15.82 0.52
C LYS A 222 26.15 15.06 1.02
N ASN A 223 26.35 13.86 1.56
CA ASN A 223 25.26 13.00 2.01
C ASN A 223 24.26 13.67 2.99
N ASP A 224 24.69 14.64 3.80
CA ASP A 224 23.80 15.27 4.78
C ASP A 224 22.65 16.09 4.15
N GLU A 225 22.87 16.71 2.98
CA GLU A 225 21.83 17.46 2.27
C GLU A 225 20.73 16.52 1.73
N ILE A 226 21.11 15.33 1.22
CA ILE A 226 20.12 14.37 0.71
C ILE A 226 19.33 13.70 1.84
N TYR A 227 19.95 13.45 3.00
CA TYR A 227 19.22 12.99 4.18
C TYR A 227 18.21 14.02 4.68
N LEU A 228 18.58 15.31 4.66
CA LEU A 228 17.66 16.40 4.98
C LEU A 228 16.49 16.45 3.99
N PHE A 229 16.77 16.35 2.69
CA PHE A 229 15.75 16.29 1.65
C PHE A 229 14.76 15.14 1.86
N ILE A 230 15.26 13.91 2.08
CA ILE A 230 14.42 12.74 2.36
C ILE A 230 13.60 12.97 3.63
N ALA A 231 14.22 13.54 4.67
CA ALA A 231 13.55 13.82 5.93
C ALA A 231 12.40 14.82 5.75
N ASP A 232 12.62 15.90 5.02
CA ASP A 232 11.64 16.96 4.76
C ASP A 232 10.42 16.44 3.98
N ILE A 233 10.64 15.54 3.01
CA ILE A 233 9.53 14.97 2.23
C ILE A 233 8.74 13.94 3.01
N PHE A 234 9.42 13.03 3.72
CA PHE A 234 8.76 11.81 4.20
C PHE A 234 8.50 11.77 5.70
N MET A 235 9.33 12.36 6.54
CA MET A 235 9.24 12.08 7.99
C MET A 235 7.94 12.56 8.60
N GLN A 236 7.49 13.77 8.23
CA GLN A 236 6.18 14.27 8.68
C GLN A 236 5.00 13.51 8.07
N SER A 237 5.22 12.79 6.96
CA SER A 237 4.17 12.04 6.26
C SER A 237 4.05 10.61 6.74
N ILE A 238 5.12 9.99 7.23
CA ILE A 238 5.10 8.61 7.73
C ILE A 238 4.98 8.52 9.26
N LEU A 239 5.21 9.63 9.95
CA LEU A 239 5.17 9.76 11.40
C LEU A 239 4.41 11.05 11.77
N HIS A 240 3.10 10.90 11.97
CA HIS A 240 2.19 11.99 12.34
C HIS A 240 1.18 11.49 13.38
N PRO A 241 0.52 12.41 14.11
CA PRO A 241 -0.60 12.06 14.98
C PRO A 241 -1.72 11.40 14.18
N ASP A 242 -2.47 10.50 14.82
CA ASP A 242 -3.61 9.84 14.20
C ASP A 242 -4.66 10.89 13.81
N LEU A 243 -5.13 10.84 12.56
CA LEU A 243 -5.97 11.89 11.98
C LEU A 243 -7.43 11.81 12.45
N ASP A 244 -7.84 10.65 12.98
CA ASP A 244 -9.18 10.38 13.49
C ASP A 244 -9.29 10.54 15.02
N ASP A 245 -8.19 10.81 15.73
CA ASP A 245 -8.18 10.97 17.19
C ASP A 245 -8.20 12.45 17.60
N ASP A 246 -9.41 13.02 17.67
CA ASP A 246 -9.65 14.38 18.17
C ASP A 246 -9.24 14.56 19.66
N THR A 247 -8.91 13.47 20.38
CA THR A 247 -8.45 13.49 21.77
C THR A 247 -6.96 13.27 21.93
N ALA A 248 -6.24 13.03 20.83
CA ALA A 248 -4.79 12.87 20.88
C ALA A 248 -4.17 14.16 21.43
N PRO A 249 -3.29 14.08 22.46
CA PRO A 249 -2.55 15.24 22.91
C PRO A 249 -1.82 15.83 21.71
N THR A 250 -1.73 17.17 21.62
CA THR A 250 -1.02 17.87 20.55
C THR A 250 0.41 17.35 20.47
N VAL A 251 0.65 16.33 19.64
CA VAL A 251 1.95 15.70 19.60
C VAL A 251 2.88 16.69 18.92
N THR A 252 3.96 17.03 19.63
CA THR A 252 5.00 17.92 19.13
C THR A 252 5.52 17.34 17.81
N GLN A 253 5.58 18.18 16.78
CA GLN A 253 6.20 17.82 15.52
C GLN A 253 7.60 17.22 15.75
N LEU A 254 7.97 16.25 14.92
CA LEU A 254 9.30 15.65 14.95
C LEU A 254 10.34 16.75 14.71
N ASP A 255 11.34 16.86 15.59
CA ASP A 255 12.43 17.82 15.42
C ASP A 255 13.19 17.53 14.11
N PRO A 256 13.54 18.53 13.27
CA PRO A 256 14.21 18.29 11.99
C PRO A 256 15.55 17.54 12.12
N THR A 257 16.31 17.80 13.18
CA THR A 257 17.57 17.09 13.45
C THR A 257 17.30 15.62 13.79
N VAL A 258 16.23 15.37 14.54
CA VAL A 258 15.76 14.02 14.86
C VAL A 258 15.27 13.31 13.59
N ALA A 259 14.54 14.00 12.72
CA ALA A 259 14.05 13.48 11.44
C ALA A 259 15.20 12.97 10.55
N VAL A 260 16.26 13.78 10.40
CA VAL A 260 17.46 13.39 9.62
C VAL A 260 18.16 12.17 10.23
N ARG A 261 18.33 12.15 11.56
CA ARG A 261 18.94 11.00 12.25
C ARG A 261 18.11 9.73 12.08
N LEU A 262 16.79 9.86 12.16
CA LEU A 262 15.88 8.74 11.99
C LEU A 262 15.99 8.12 10.58
N VAL A 263 16.11 8.93 9.52
CA VAL A 263 16.38 8.43 8.16
C VAL A 263 17.69 7.65 8.11
N LYS A 264 18.77 8.21 8.68
CA LYS A 264 20.09 7.54 8.72
C LYS A 264 20.01 6.20 9.44
N ASP A 265 19.30 6.12 10.55
CA ASP A 265 19.14 4.90 11.31
C ASP A 265 18.31 3.85 10.55
N PHE A 266 17.24 4.26 9.85
CA PHE A 266 16.49 3.34 8.99
C PHE A 266 17.35 2.74 7.89
N ILE A 267 18.21 3.54 7.25
CA ILE A 267 19.17 3.07 6.25
C ILE A 267 20.18 2.11 6.89
N ALA A 268 20.72 2.46 8.07
CA ALA A 268 21.71 1.64 8.76
C ALA A 268 21.17 0.25 9.15
N VAL A 269 19.86 0.12 9.38
CA VAL A 269 19.22 -1.17 9.73
C VAL A 269 18.41 -1.79 8.59
N LYS A 270 18.59 -1.36 7.34
CA LYS A 270 17.80 -1.83 6.18
C LYS A 270 17.78 -3.36 6.02
N ASP A 271 18.90 -4.02 6.30
CA ASP A 271 19.02 -5.48 6.23
C ASP A 271 18.18 -6.17 7.31
N LYS A 272 18.14 -5.59 8.51
CA LYS A 272 17.32 -6.08 9.62
C LYS A 272 15.83 -5.94 9.31
N ILE A 273 15.42 -4.78 8.77
CA ILE A 273 14.05 -4.55 8.29
C ILE A 273 13.68 -5.63 7.25
N SER A 274 14.58 -5.89 6.31
CA SER A 274 14.38 -6.92 5.28
C SER A 274 14.22 -8.33 5.86
N GLN A 275 15.01 -8.69 6.87
CA GLN A 275 14.88 -9.96 7.58
C GLN A 275 13.54 -10.08 8.33
N MET A 276 13.10 -9.00 8.99
CA MET A 276 11.83 -8.96 9.71
C MET A 276 10.64 -9.09 8.77
N THR A 277 10.64 -8.38 7.64
CA THR A 277 9.62 -8.53 6.60
C THR A 277 9.57 -9.97 6.08
N ALA A 278 10.72 -10.58 5.80
CA ALA A 278 10.79 -11.97 5.36
C ALA A 278 10.23 -12.95 6.41
N ALA A 279 10.43 -12.69 7.70
CA ALA A 279 9.89 -13.50 8.79
C ALA A 279 8.36 -13.41 8.88
N ILE A 280 7.79 -12.20 8.76
CA ILE A 280 6.34 -11.97 8.74
C ILE A 280 5.71 -12.62 7.50
N LEU A 281 6.29 -12.44 6.31
CA LEU A 281 5.83 -13.10 5.10
C LEU A 281 5.82 -14.64 5.21
N LYS A 282 6.81 -15.21 5.90
CA LYS A 282 6.88 -16.66 6.18
C LYS A 282 5.80 -17.10 7.17
N SER A 283 5.45 -16.31 8.19
CA SER A 283 4.39 -16.66 9.14
C SER A 283 3.02 -16.68 8.46
N HIS A 284 2.69 -15.66 7.65
CA HIS A 284 1.45 -15.62 6.86
C HIS A 284 1.30 -16.86 5.97
N LYS A 285 2.34 -17.20 5.19
CA LYS A 285 2.33 -18.40 4.32
C LYS A 285 2.11 -19.70 5.11
N LYS A 286 2.63 -19.80 6.34
CA LYS A 286 2.43 -20.98 7.21
C LYS A 286 0.98 -21.06 7.71
N ASP A 287 0.39 -19.93 8.09
CA ASP A 287 -0.97 -19.90 8.62
C ASP A 287 -2.02 -20.16 7.53
N ASP A 288 -1.78 -19.70 6.30
CA ASP A 288 -2.63 -20.03 5.15
C ASP A 288 -2.60 -21.53 4.83
N ARG A 289 -1.42 -22.15 4.88
CA ARG A 289 -1.28 -23.61 4.72
C ARG A 289 -2.05 -24.36 5.81
N LYS A 290 -1.97 -23.91 7.08
CA LYS A 290 -2.74 -24.51 8.18
C LYS A 290 -4.25 -24.35 7.99
N LYS A 291 -4.73 -23.18 7.55
CA LYS A 291 -6.15 -22.92 7.27
C LYS A 291 -6.66 -23.81 6.14
N LYS A 292 -5.93 -23.92 5.02
CA LYS A 292 -6.26 -24.82 3.90
C LYS A 292 -6.33 -26.28 4.34
N ASN A 293 -5.36 -26.74 5.14
CA ASN A 293 -5.35 -28.10 5.67
C ASN A 293 -6.53 -28.38 6.63
N ARG A 294 -6.93 -27.40 7.44
CA ARG A 294 -8.12 -27.50 8.30
C ARG A 294 -9.42 -27.55 7.48
N LEU A 295 -9.52 -26.77 6.39
CA LEU A 295 -10.65 -26.82 5.48
C LEU A 295 -10.76 -28.18 4.78
N HIS A 296 -9.66 -28.69 4.21
CA HIS A 296 -9.63 -30.01 3.58
C HIS A 296 -10.03 -31.15 4.53
N ARG A 297 -9.61 -31.08 5.81
CA ARG A 297 -10.02 -32.06 6.84
C ARG A 297 -11.51 -31.95 7.18
N LYS A 298 -12.09 -30.75 7.21
CA LYS A 298 -13.54 -30.56 7.43
C LYS A 298 -14.37 -31.06 6.24
N VAL A 299 -13.95 -30.77 5.01
CA VAL A 299 -14.62 -31.25 3.78
C VAL A 299 -14.51 -32.78 3.66
N SER A 300 -13.34 -33.37 3.97
CA SER A 300 -13.17 -34.83 3.99
C SER A 300 -14.00 -35.53 5.08
N ARG A 301 -14.27 -34.85 6.21
CA ARG A 301 -15.18 -35.36 7.26
C ARG A 301 -16.66 -35.16 6.90
N GLY A 302 -17.01 -34.10 6.17
CA GLY A 302 -18.35 -33.87 5.62
C GLY A 302 -18.74 -34.93 4.58
N ASN A 303 -17.85 -35.21 3.62
CA ASN A 303 -18.07 -36.26 2.62
C ASN A 303 -18.10 -37.68 3.21
N ARG A 304 -17.47 -37.94 4.37
CA ARG A 304 -17.63 -39.23 5.06
C ARG A 304 -18.95 -39.37 5.80
N LYS A 305 -19.67 -38.29 6.09
CA LYS A 305 -21.00 -38.35 6.72
C LYS A 305 -22.15 -38.43 5.72
N SER A 306 -21.95 -38.04 4.45
CA SER A 306 -22.99 -38.18 3.41
C SER A 306 -22.96 -39.51 2.65
N VAL A 307 -21.90 -40.32 2.78
CA VAL A 307 -21.79 -41.64 2.12
C VAL A 307 -22.28 -42.79 3.03
N GLY A 308 -22.76 -42.47 4.24
CA GLY A 308 -23.32 -43.43 5.19
C GLY A 308 -24.85 -43.47 5.23
N SER A 309 -25.54 -43.49 4.08
CA SER A 309 -26.98 -43.84 4.02
C SER A 309 -27.44 -44.18 2.59
N LEU A 310 -26.80 -45.16 1.96
CA LEU A 310 -27.37 -45.87 0.81
C LEU A 310 -26.98 -47.35 0.94
N GLN A 311 -27.61 -48.03 1.91
CA GLN A 311 -27.75 -49.48 1.84
C GLN A 311 -28.79 -49.77 0.78
N THR A 312 -28.31 -50.13 -0.41
CA THR A 312 -29.11 -50.76 -1.46
C THR A 312 -29.46 -52.17 -1.02
N SER A 313 -30.72 -52.40 -0.63
CA SER A 313 -31.32 -53.72 -0.60
C SER A 313 -31.58 -54.17 -2.05
N ILE A 314 -30.70 -55.02 -2.57
CA ILE A 314 -30.91 -55.80 -3.79
C ILE A 314 -31.45 -57.18 -3.36
N PRO A 315 -32.60 -57.65 -3.85
CA PRO A 315 -32.94 -59.07 -3.78
C PRO A 315 -32.40 -59.83 -5.00
N SER A 316 -31.86 -61.02 -4.75
CA SER A 316 -31.32 -61.99 -5.72
C SER A 316 -32.41 -62.69 -6.55
N PRO A 317 -32.07 -63.27 -7.72
CA PRO A 317 -33.04 -63.84 -8.66
C PRO A 317 -33.21 -65.36 -8.49
N THR A 318 -34.44 -65.87 -8.59
CA THR A 318 -34.72 -67.21 -9.17
C THR A 318 -36.20 -67.39 -9.51
N GLU A 319 -36.44 -67.76 -10.78
CA GLU A 319 -37.47 -68.68 -11.31
C GLU A 319 -38.97 -68.50 -10.97
N LYS A 320 -39.79 -68.06 -11.95
CA LYS A 320 -40.56 -68.91 -12.91
C LYS A 320 -41.78 -68.19 -13.50
N ASN A 321 -41.99 -68.49 -14.78
CA ASN A 321 -43.24 -68.62 -15.52
C ASN A 321 -44.10 -67.39 -15.91
N ASP A 322 -44.23 -67.28 -17.24
CA ASP A 322 -45.47 -67.25 -18.00
C ASP A 322 -46.26 -65.93 -18.21
N VAL A 323 -46.38 -65.63 -19.52
CA VAL A 323 -47.65 -65.34 -20.23
C VAL A 323 -48.08 -63.87 -20.40
N ILE A 324 -47.86 -63.42 -21.66
CA ILE A 324 -48.80 -62.77 -22.59
C ILE A 324 -49.13 -61.26 -22.47
N ALA A 325 -49.06 -60.64 -23.66
CA ALA A 325 -49.77 -59.45 -24.17
C ALA A 325 -49.40 -58.10 -23.58
N GLU A 326 -49.58 -56.97 -24.25
CA GLU A 326 -49.77 -56.53 -25.63
C GLU A 326 -50.07 -55.04 -25.40
N GLN A 327 -49.35 -54.14 -26.06
CA GLN A 327 -49.94 -53.01 -26.79
C GLN A 327 -48.91 -51.91 -27.03
N ALA A 328 -48.96 -51.48 -28.28
CA ALA A 328 -48.18 -50.47 -28.93
C ALA A 328 -48.83 -49.09 -28.80
N ALA A 329 -48.11 -48.12 -29.37
CA ALA A 329 -48.50 -46.76 -29.74
C ALA A 329 -48.44 -45.71 -28.60
N GLY A 330 -47.88 -44.52 -28.81
CA GLY A 330 -47.42 -43.94 -30.06
C GLY A 330 -46.65 -42.64 -29.81
N ALA A 331 -45.74 -42.36 -30.74
CA ALA A 331 -45.10 -41.08 -30.94
C ALA A 331 -46.09 -40.07 -31.55
N THR A 332 -46.00 -38.79 -31.19
CA THR A 332 -45.65 -37.65 -32.07
C THR A 332 -46.23 -36.33 -31.56
N ALA A 333 -45.43 -35.28 -31.78
CA ALA A 333 -45.73 -33.83 -31.89
C ALA A 333 -46.20 -33.08 -30.65
#